data_AF-A0A919HVU6-F1
#
_entry.id   AF-A0A919HVU6-F1
#
_cell.length_a   1.000
_cell.length_b   1.000
_cell.length_c   1.000
_cell.angle_alpha   90.00
_cell.angle_beta   90.00
_cell.angle_gamma   90.00
#
_symmetry.space_group_name_H-M   'P 1'
#
loop_
_entity.id
_entity.type
_entity.pdbx_description
1 polymer ?
#
loop_
_entity_poly.entity_id
_entity_poly.type
_entity_poly.pdbx_seq_one_letter_code
_entity_poly.pdbx_strand_id
1 'polypeptide(L)' 'MPLSKCGKPAPLHIAFRADSREQVDAFWQAALAAGGKDNGAPGLRPNYHASYYAAFVIAPDGHNIEAVCHLAG' A
#
# COMPACT_ATOMS: atom_id res chain seq x y z
N MET A 1 29.39 -19.07 -21.25
CA MET A 1 28.64 -17.79 -21.19
C MET A 1 27.99 -17.71 -19.81
N PRO A 2 28.30 -16.71 -18.97
CA PRO A 2 27.57 -16.57 -17.71
C PRO A 2 26.16 -16.06 -17.99
N LEU A 3 25.15 -16.62 -17.31
CA LEU A 3 23.78 -16.13 -17.37
C LEU A 3 23.76 -14.70 -16.81
N SER A 4 23.39 -13.73 -17.65
CA SER A 4 23.07 -12.38 -17.21
C SER A 4 21.97 -12.46 -16.16
N LYS A 5 22.17 -11.84 -14.99
CA LYS A 5 21.11 -11.68 -13.98
C LYS A 5 19.90 -11.06 -14.67
N CYS A 6 18.75 -11.75 -14.65
CA CYS A 6 17.47 -11.11 -14.93
C CYS A 6 17.34 -9.94 -13.95
N GLY A 7 17.11 -8.73 -14.46
CA GLY A 7 17.00 -7.52 -13.64
C GLY A 7 15.87 -7.66 -12.61
N LYS A 8 15.89 -6.83 -11.55
CA LYS A 8 14.75 -6.76 -10.63
C LYS A 8 13.49 -6.44 -11.44
N PRO A 9 12.36 -7.14 -11.21
CA PRO A 9 11.11 -6.83 -11.89
C PRO A 9 10.70 -5.38 -11.61
N ALA A 10 9.96 -4.77 -12.55
CA ALA A 10 9.47 -3.41 -12.37
C ALA A 10 8.59 -3.30 -11.12
N PRO A 11 8.60 -2.15 -10.42
CA PRO A 11 7.68 -1.91 -9.31
C PRO A 11 6.23 -2.12 -9.74
N LEU A 12 5.43 -2.65 -8.83
CA LEU A 12 4.01 -2.94 -9.02
C LEU A 12 3.23 -2.14 -7.99
N HIS A 13 2.00 -1.81 -8.33
CA HIS A 13 1.02 -1.25 -7.39
C HIS A 13 -0.06 -2.29 -7.16
N ILE A 14 -0.25 -2.70 -5.91
CA ILE A 14 -1.31 -3.65 -5.53
C ILE A 14 -2.14 -3.01 -4.42
N ALA A 15 -3.45 -2.90 -4.65
CA ALA A 15 -4.40 -2.37 -3.67
C ALA A 15 -5.29 -3.49 -3.13
N PHE A 16 -5.25 -3.68 -1.82
CA PHE A 16 -6.14 -4.58 -1.09
C PHE A 16 -7.35 -3.81 -0.59
N ARG A 17 -8.53 -4.35 -0.86
CA ARG A 17 -9.77 -3.82 -0.31
C ARG A 17 -9.86 -4.17 1.18
N ALA A 18 -10.08 -3.16 1.99
CA ALA A 18 -10.42 -3.25 3.41
C ALA A 18 -11.92 -3.03 3.59
N ASP A 19 -12.47 -3.68 4.61
CA ASP A 19 -13.88 -3.57 5.01
C ASP A 19 -14.12 -2.47 6.05
N SER A 20 -13.05 -1.87 6.60
CA SER A 20 -13.15 -0.76 7.55
C SER A 20 -11.94 0.17 7.48
N ARG A 21 -12.07 1.39 8.04
CA ARG A 21 -10.95 2.35 8.09
C ARG A 21 -9.87 1.90 9.08
N GLU A 22 -10.28 1.25 10.16
CA GLU A 22 -9.38 0.67 11.17
C GLU A 22 -8.51 -0.44 10.59
N GLN A 23 -9.02 -1.21 9.62
CA GLN A 23 -8.21 -2.20 8.90
C GLN A 23 -7.11 -1.54 8.04
N VAL A 24 -7.39 -0.36 7.47
CA VAL A 24 -6.39 0.43 6.73
C VAL A 24 -5.32 0.97 7.67
N ASP A 25 -5.71 1.46 8.85
CA ASP A 25 -4.79 1.90 9.90
C ASP A 25 -3.90 0.75 10.39
N ALA A 26 -4.52 -0.39 10.71
CA ALA A 26 -3.83 -1.58 11.17
C ALA A 26 -2.86 -2.12 10.11
N PHE A 27 -3.27 -2.14 8.84
CA PHE A 27 -2.39 -2.49 7.72
C PHE A 27 -1.15 -1.58 7.68
N TRP A 28 -1.33 -0.26 7.74
CA TRP A 28 -0.22 0.68 7.65
C TRP A 28 0.76 0.50 8.81
N GLN A 29 0.26 0.39 10.04
CA GLN A 29 1.09 0.15 11.21
C GLN A 29 1.88 -1.17 11.12
N ALA A 30 1.21 -2.26 10.73
CA ALA A 30 1.84 -3.56 10.57
C ALA A 30 2.89 -3.56 9.45
N ALA A 31 2.60 -2.90 8.32
CA ALA A 31 3.50 -2.80 7.18
C ALA A 31 4.76 -2.00 7.53
N LEU A 32 4.64 -0.90 8.30
CA LEU A 32 5.81 -0.18 8.82
C LEU A 32 6.62 -1.01 9.80
N ALA A 33 5.96 -1.72 10.73
CA ALA A 33 6.64 -2.60 11.68
C ALA A 33 7.38 -3.76 10.99
N ALA A 34 6.88 -4.21 9.84
CA ALA A 34 7.52 -5.23 9.00
C ALA A 34 8.70 -4.70 8.14
N GLY A 35 9.06 -3.43 8.27
CA GLY A 35 10.15 -2.80 7.52
C GLY A 35 9.74 -2.16 6.19
N GLY A 36 8.43 -2.03 5.94
CA GLY A 36 7.92 -1.20 4.86
C GLY A 36 8.20 0.28 5.11
N LYS A 37 8.34 1.05 4.03
CA LYS A 37 8.55 2.49 4.09
C LYS A 37 7.24 3.22 3.83
N ASP A 38 6.92 4.20 4.68
CA ASP A 38 5.75 5.06 4.48
C ASP A 38 5.79 5.72 3.10
N ASN A 39 4.67 5.63 2.38
CA ASN A 39 4.42 6.26 1.09
C ASN A 39 3.12 7.07 1.09
N GLY A 40 2.47 7.19 2.24
CA GLY A 40 1.20 7.85 2.41
C GLY A 40 0.45 7.27 3.61
N ALA A 41 0.49 8.00 4.73
CA ALA A 41 -0.24 7.64 5.93
C ALA A 41 -1.76 7.46 5.68
N PRO A 42 -2.45 6.67 6.51
CA PRO A 42 -3.89 6.46 6.41
C PRO A 42 -4.66 7.78 6.37
N GLY A 43 -5.57 7.90 5.42
CA GLY A 43 -6.41 9.09 5.34
C GLY A 43 -7.34 9.09 4.14
N LEU A 44 -8.27 10.04 4.14
CA LEU A 44 -9.15 10.28 3.00
C LEU A 44 -8.35 10.80 1.81
N ARG A 45 -8.78 10.36 0.62
CA ARG A 45 -8.24 10.76 -0.67
C ARG A 45 -9.41 11.27 -1.54
N PRO A 46 -9.92 12.48 -1.27
CA PRO A 46 -11.13 13.00 -1.92
C PRO A 46 -10.96 13.16 -3.44
N ASN A 47 -9.72 13.24 -3.92
CA ASN A 47 -9.37 13.29 -5.34
C ASN A 47 -9.79 12.02 -6.11
N TYR A 48 -9.97 10.88 -5.44
CA TYR A 48 -10.51 9.67 -6.06
C TYR A 48 -12.03 9.61 -5.93
N HIS A 49 -12.54 9.60 -4.70
CA HIS A 49 -13.95 9.85 -4.35
C HIS A 49 -14.10 10.11 -2.85
N ALA A 50 -15.27 10.60 -2.44
CA ALA A 50 -15.52 11.13 -1.09
C ALA A 50 -15.22 10.15 0.07
N SER A 51 -15.43 8.85 -0.14
CA SER A 51 -15.23 7.79 0.85
C SER A 51 -13.94 6.99 0.67
N TYR A 52 -13.03 7.40 -0.21
CA TYR A 52 -11.79 6.67 -0.46
C TYR A 52 -10.82 6.90 0.70
N TYR A 53 -10.75 5.96 1.64
CA TYR A 53 -9.82 5.99 2.77
C TYR A 53 -8.71 4.98 2.52
N ALA A 54 -7.45 5.43 2.40
CA ALA A 54 -6.36 4.55 2.02
C ALA A 54 -5.04 4.88 2.71
N ALA A 55 -4.16 3.88 2.74
CA ALA A 55 -2.77 3.99 3.18
C ALA A 55 -1.84 3.28 2.19
N PHE A 56 -0.63 3.80 2.04
CA PHE A 56 0.34 3.35 1.04
C PHE A 56 1.69 3.08 1.71
N VAL A 57 2.30 1.95 1.38
CA VAL A 57 3.62 1.54 1.88
C VAL A 57 4.46 0.97 0.75
N ILE A 58 5.72 1.38 0.65
CA ILE A 58 6.70 0.70 -0.22
C ILE A 58 7.24 -0.51 0.53
N ALA A 59 6.98 -1.70 0.00
CA ALA A 59 7.50 -2.95 0.53
C ALA A 59 9.03 -3.06 0.31
N PRO A 60 9.75 -3.89 1.08
CA PRO A 60 11.21 -4.02 0.98
C PRO A 60 11.74 -4.46 -0.41
N ASP A 61 10.90 -5.12 -1.20
CA ASP A 61 11.16 -5.52 -2.58
C ASP A 61 10.90 -4.40 -3.61
N GLY A 62 10.37 -3.26 -3.16
CA GLY A 62 10.17 -2.04 -3.95
C GLY A 62 8.76 -1.89 -4.54
N HIS A 63 7.81 -2.77 -4.20
CA HIS A 63 6.43 -2.64 -4.65
C HIS A 63 5.62 -1.64 -3.79
N ASN A 64 4.68 -0.93 -4.41
CA ASN A 64 3.75 -0.06 -3.70
C ASN A 64 2.52 -0.87 -3.29
N ILE A 65 2.35 -1.08 -2.00
CA ILE A 65 1.23 -1.81 -1.44
C ILE A 65 0.26 -0.83 -0.79
N GLU A 66 -0.99 -0.92 -1.18
CA GLU A 66 -2.08 -0.08 -0.70
C GLU A 66 -3.13 -0.93 0.02
N ALA A 67 -3.68 -0.39 1.11
CA ALA A 67 -4.96 -0.83 1.63
C ALA A 67 -5.98 0.30 1.49
N VAL A 68 -7.17 -0.01 0.99
CA VAL A 68 -8.23 0.96 0.71
C VAL A 68 -9.57 0.49 1.23
N CYS A 69 -10.25 1.35 1.98
CA CYS A 69 -11.66 1.23 2.33
C CYS A 69 -12.48 2.23 1.50
N HIS A 70 -13.52 1.75 0.84
CA HIS A 70 -14.44 2.58 0.03
C HIS A 70 -15.72 2.97 0.77
N LEU A 71 -15.89 2.51 2.02
CA LEU A 71 -17.08 2.75 2.81
C LEU A 71 -17.03 4.14 3.48
N ALA A 72 -18.22 4.72 3.66
CA ALA A 72 -18.35 5.83 4.59
C ALA A 72 -17.94 5.35 6.00
N GLY A 73 -17.23 6.22 6.73
CA GLY A 73 -16.78 5.95 8.10
C GLY A 73 -17.90 6.20 9.10
#